data_AF-A0A0S7ZBF2-F1
#
_entry.id   AF-A0A0S7ZBF2-F1
#
_cell.length_a   1.000
_cell.length_b   1.000
_cell.length_c   1.000
_cell.angle_alpha   90.00
_cell.angle_beta   90.00
_cell.angle_gamma   90.00
#
_symmetry.space_group_name_H-M   'P 1'
#
loop_
_entity.id
_entity.type
_entity.pdbx_description
1 polymer ?
#
loop_
_entity_poly.entity_id
_entity_poly.type
_entity_poly.pdbx_seq_one_letter_code
_entity_poly.pdbx_strand_id
1 'polypeptide(L)'
;MLFFIVCGLLVCPGVPAFSHRVNIFAYVEGDTIYTESYFYDGTPVTDGKIEVTDSNQSTVFTGRTDDEGLFSFKIPKKDDLTIVLDAGMGHRATFQIPAEELSQPEPVEPSEEATAQKSQTAIEPKTEVVKSKEEAPMVEAQVSSKSVSDISVEDIRTVVQEEISQELEPISKRIARLEKKTGPSVTEIFGGIGYILGLMGLIMYFKSKAKK
;
A
#
# COMPACT_ATOMS: atom_id res chain seq x y z
N MET A 1 52.47 3.97 15.51
CA MET A 1 51.55 4.87 14.76
C MET A 1 51.08 4.28 13.44
N LEU A 2 51.92 3.59 12.66
CA LEU A 2 51.55 3.03 11.35
C LEU A 2 50.48 1.90 11.43
N PHE A 3 50.47 1.11 12.51
CA PHE A 3 49.52 -0.01 12.69
C PHE A 3 48.06 0.44 12.94
N PHE A 4 47.86 1.62 13.54
CA PHE A 4 46.52 2.20 13.74
C PHE A 4 45.93 2.81 12.46
N ILE A 5 46.78 3.21 11.52
CA ILE A 5 46.36 3.80 10.23
C ILE A 5 45.89 2.71 9.26
N VAL A 6 46.48 1.51 9.32
CA VAL A 6 46.09 0.37 8.47
C VAL A 6 44.76 -0.26 8.90
N CYS A 7 44.46 -0.33 10.21
CA CYS A 7 43.14 -0.76 10.69
C CYS A 7 42.01 0.25 10.42
N GLY A 8 42.32 1.54 10.31
CA GLY A 8 41.32 2.57 10.00
C GLY A 8 40.85 2.56 8.53
N LEU A 9 41.67 2.05 7.62
CA LEU A 9 41.37 2.00 6.18
C LEU A 9 40.56 0.75 5.77
N LEU A 10 40.45 -0.25 6.67
CA LEU A 10 39.75 -1.52 6.40
C LEU A 10 38.35 -1.60 7.05
N VAL A 11 37.77 -0.45 7.39
CA VAL A 11 36.35 -0.35 7.78
C VAL A 11 35.64 0.39 6.65
N CYS A 12 35.40 -0.31 5.54
CA CYS A 12 34.42 0.16 4.56
C CYS A 12 33.05 0.07 5.24
N PRO A 13 32.36 1.18 5.53
CA PRO A 13 30.95 1.09 5.89
C PRO A 13 30.23 0.40 4.73
N GLY A 14 29.54 -0.70 5.02
CA GLY A 14 28.79 -1.44 4.01
C GLY A 14 27.86 -0.49 3.28
N VAL A 15 28.11 -0.28 1.99
CA VAL A 15 27.21 0.50 1.15
C VAL A 15 25.89 -0.27 1.13
N PRO A 16 24.74 0.34 1.44
CA PRO A 16 23.47 -0.35 1.30
C PRO A 16 23.33 -0.81 -0.15
N ALA A 17 23.30 -2.13 -0.36
CA ALA A 17 23.00 -2.69 -1.65
C ALA A 17 21.55 -2.36 -1.97
N PHE A 18 21.33 -1.54 -2.99
CA PHE A 18 20.01 -1.22 -3.51
C PHE A 18 19.50 -2.44 -4.31
N SER A 19 19.13 -3.52 -3.62
CA SER A 19 18.39 -4.59 -4.28
C SER A 19 16.96 -4.13 -4.49
N HIS A 20 16.54 -4.08 -5.75
CA HIS A 20 15.21 -3.69 -6.17
C HIS A 20 14.21 -4.62 -5.47
N ARG A 21 13.15 -4.05 -4.88
CA ARG A 21 12.13 -4.83 -4.18
C ARG A 21 11.20 -5.47 -5.21
N VAL A 22 10.86 -6.73 -5.02
CA VAL A 22 9.78 -7.41 -5.77
C VAL A 22 8.57 -7.56 -4.86
N ASN A 23 7.37 -7.52 -5.41
CA ASN A 23 6.13 -7.72 -4.70
C ASN A 23 5.33 -8.84 -5.36
N ILE A 24 4.54 -9.53 -4.54
CA ILE A 24 3.51 -10.46 -4.98
C ILE A 24 2.25 -10.17 -4.17
N PHE A 25 1.12 -10.15 -4.86
CA PHE A 25 -0.21 -10.08 -4.30
C PHE A 25 -0.94 -11.36 -4.67
N ALA A 26 -1.83 -11.82 -3.79
CA ALA A 26 -2.70 -12.93 -4.10
C ALA A 26 -4.10 -12.68 -3.52
N TYR A 27 -5.11 -13.23 -4.19
CA TYR A 27 -6.50 -13.20 -3.75
C TYR A 27 -7.22 -14.47 -4.18
N VAL A 28 -8.30 -14.77 -3.47
CA VAL A 28 -9.11 -15.98 -3.70
C VAL A 28 -10.41 -15.56 -4.36
N GLU A 29 -10.72 -16.16 -5.51
CA GLU A 29 -12.02 -16.01 -6.16
C GLU A 29 -12.59 -17.40 -6.46
N GLY A 30 -13.71 -17.72 -5.81
CA GLY A 30 -14.32 -19.04 -5.88
C GLY A 30 -13.41 -20.13 -5.30
N ASP A 31 -12.91 -21.00 -6.17
CA ASP A 31 -12.00 -22.11 -5.85
C ASP A 31 -10.59 -21.90 -6.44
N THR A 32 -10.30 -20.68 -6.89
CA THR A 32 -9.08 -20.33 -7.64
C THR A 32 -8.34 -19.21 -6.90
N ILE A 33 -7.04 -19.40 -6.73
CA ILE A 33 -6.12 -18.38 -6.22
C ILE A 33 -5.50 -17.69 -7.43
N TYR A 34 -5.56 -16.37 -7.43
CA TYR A 34 -4.92 -15.52 -8.41
C TYR A 34 -3.74 -14.82 -7.75
N THR A 35 -2.68 -14.62 -8.53
CA THR A 35 -1.47 -13.94 -8.07
C THR A 35 -1.01 -12.93 -9.10
N GLU A 36 -0.50 -11.81 -8.62
CA GLU A 36 0.05 -10.72 -9.41
C GLU A 36 1.43 -10.36 -8.88
N SER A 37 2.43 -10.42 -9.76
CA SER A 37 3.84 -10.28 -9.39
C SER A 37 4.50 -9.15 -10.18
N TYR A 38 5.11 -8.20 -9.47
CA TYR A 38 5.71 -7.03 -10.08
C TYR A 38 6.92 -6.52 -9.30
N PHE A 39 7.88 -5.95 -10.03
CA PHE A 39 8.99 -5.20 -9.45
C PHE A 39 8.50 -3.84 -8.91
N TYR A 40 9.30 -3.21 -8.05
CA TYR A 40 8.95 -1.93 -7.41
C TYR A 40 8.59 -0.81 -8.40
N ASP A 41 9.14 -0.83 -9.61
CA ASP A 41 8.86 0.11 -10.69
C ASP A 41 7.55 -0.19 -11.44
N GLY A 42 6.84 -1.26 -11.07
CA GLY A 42 5.60 -1.72 -11.68
C GLY A 42 5.81 -2.65 -12.87
N THR A 43 7.06 -2.97 -13.24
CA THR A 43 7.35 -3.93 -14.31
C THR A 43 6.88 -5.32 -13.88
N PRO A 44 6.12 -6.07 -14.71
CA PRO A 44 5.68 -7.41 -14.36
C PRO A 44 6.87 -8.37 -14.22
N VAL A 45 6.76 -9.32 -13.29
CA VAL A 45 7.74 -10.40 -13.15
C VAL A 45 7.39 -11.49 -14.15
N THR A 46 8.14 -11.60 -15.24
CA THR A 46 7.93 -12.63 -16.25
C THR A 46 8.72 -13.90 -15.92
N ASP A 47 8.14 -15.08 -16.17
CA ASP A 47 8.75 -16.39 -15.91
C ASP A 47 9.24 -16.60 -14.45
N GLY A 48 8.69 -15.85 -13.51
CA GLY A 48 9.04 -15.90 -12.08
C GLY A 48 8.53 -17.19 -11.43
N LYS A 49 9.36 -17.86 -10.63
CA LYS A 49 8.97 -19.14 -10.00
C LYS A 49 8.03 -18.86 -8.83
N ILE A 50 6.85 -19.49 -8.87
CA ILE A 50 5.88 -19.50 -7.76
C ILE A 50 5.96 -20.84 -7.05
N GLU A 51 6.07 -20.81 -5.73
CA GLU A 51 6.05 -21.98 -4.87
C GLU A 51 5.03 -21.75 -3.74
N VAL A 52 4.11 -22.69 -3.56
CA VAL A 52 3.05 -22.60 -2.56
C VAL A 52 3.25 -23.70 -1.54
N THR A 53 3.33 -23.33 -0.26
CA THR A 53 3.49 -24.27 0.85
C THR A 53 2.31 -24.18 1.81
N ASP A 54 1.99 -25.29 2.47
CA ASP A 54 1.00 -25.33 3.56
C ASP A 54 1.59 -24.90 4.92
N SER A 55 0.78 -24.97 5.99
CA SER A 55 1.19 -24.68 7.37
C SER A 55 2.34 -25.57 7.88
N ASN A 56 2.55 -26.74 7.26
CA ASN A 56 3.65 -27.65 7.58
C ASN A 56 4.91 -27.37 6.75
N GLN A 57 4.94 -26.27 5.99
CA GLN A 57 5.99 -25.92 5.03
C GLN A 57 6.15 -26.98 3.93
N SER A 58 5.11 -27.76 3.65
CA SER A 58 5.10 -28.74 2.56
C SER A 58 4.67 -28.06 1.26
N THR A 59 5.46 -28.18 0.20
CA THR A 59 5.12 -27.63 -1.11
C THR A 59 3.90 -28.35 -1.69
N VAL A 60 2.78 -27.64 -1.81
CA VAL A 60 1.51 -28.14 -2.35
C VAL A 60 1.32 -27.80 -3.82
N PHE A 61 1.99 -26.75 -4.30
CA PHE A 61 1.88 -26.31 -5.68
C PHE A 61 3.14 -25.56 -6.14
N THR A 62 3.48 -25.67 -7.43
CA THR A 62 4.54 -24.90 -8.07
C THR A 62 4.12 -24.45 -9.45
N GLY A 63 4.47 -23.21 -9.82
CA GLY A 63 4.12 -22.63 -11.12
C GLY A 63 5.12 -21.56 -11.56
N ARG A 64 4.80 -20.88 -12.65
CA ARG A 64 5.54 -19.72 -13.13
C ARG A 64 4.59 -18.65 -13.63
N THR A 65 4.96 -17.39 -13.41
CA THR A 65 4.19 -16.24 -13.91
C THR A 65 4.31 -16.11 -15.43
N ASP A 66 3.27 -15.57 -16.05
CA ASP A 66 3.23 -15.23 -17.47
C ASP A 66 3.92 -13.89 -17.78
N ASP A 67 3.79 -13.43 -19.02
CA ASP A 67 4.39 -12.17 -19.50
C ASP A 67 3.77 -10.90 -18.85
N GLU A 68 2.59 -11.03 -18.24
CA GLU A 68 1.91 -9.96 -17.50
C GLU A 68 2.18 -10.05 -15.98
N GLY A 69 2.99 -11.02 -15.54
CA GLY A 69 3.31 -11.25 -14.13
C GLY A 69 2.17 -11.94 -13.37
N LEU A 70 1.23 -12.53 -14.09
CA LEU A 70 0.05 -13.19 -13.52
C LEU A 70 0.29 -14.70 -13.41
N PHE A 71 -0.32 -15.29 -12.39
CA PHE A 71 -0.41 -16.74 -12.28
C PHE A 71 -1.66 -17.14 -11.48
N SER A 72 -2.34 -18.21 -11.87
CA SER A 72 -3.52 -18.71 -11.16
C SER A 72 -3.54 -20.23 -11.05
N PHE A 73 -4.12 -20.73 -9.96
CA PHE A 73 -4.20 -22.16 -9.66
C PHE A 73 -5.38 -22.46 -8.72
N LYS A 74 -5.88 -23.69 -8.76
CA LYS A 74 -6.96 -24.14 -7.86
C LYS A 74 -6.46 -24.28 -6.44
N ILE A 75 -7.31 -23.97 -5.46
CA ILE A 75 -6.99 -24.13 -4.03
C ILE A 75 -6.62 -25.60 -3.76
N PRO A 76 -5.36 -25.92 -3.41
CA PRO A 76 -4.92 -27.31 -3.28
C PRO A 76 -5.39 -27.95 -1.96
N LYS A 77 -5.54 -27.14 -0.91
CA LYS A 77 -5.87 -27.56 0.45
C LYS A 77 -6.48 -26.38 1.21
N LYS A 78 -7.48 -26.66 2.06
CA LYS A 78 -8.04 -25.68 3.02
C LYS A 78 -7.15 -25.64 4.26
N ASP A 79 -6.07 -24.88 4.19
CA ASP A 79 -5.03 -24.73 5.21
C ASP A 79 -4.35 -23.37 5.02
N ASP A 80 -3.52 -22.93 5.97
CA ASP A 80 -2.74 -21.70 5.76
C ASP A 80 -1.77 -21.91 4.60
N LEU A 81 -1.86 -21.06 3.59
CA LEU A 81 -1.01 -21.13 2.41
C LEU A 81 0.00 -19.99 2.42
N THR A 82 1.26 -20.33 2.16
CA THR A 82 2.32 -19.36 1.91
C THR A 82 2.75 -19.46 0.45
N ILE A 83 2.60 -18.36 -0.28
CA ILE A 83 2.99 -18.23 -1.67
C ILE A 83 4.32 -17.49 -1.71
N VAL A 84 5.34 -18.10 -2.28
CA VAL A 84 6.69 -17.56 -2.43
C VAL A 84 6.96 -17.33 -3.91
N LEU A 85 7.29 -16.08 -4.25
CA LEU A 85 7.71 -15.66 -5.57
C LEU A 85 9.24 -15.54 -5.59
N ASP A 86 9.88 -16.23 -6.52
CA ASP A 86 11.31 -16.12 -6.79
C ASP A 86 11.51 -15.62 -8.22
N ALA A 87 11.85 -14.33 -8.35
CA ALA A 87 12.10 -13.66 -9.61
C ALA A 87 13.59 -13.72 -10.02
N GLY A 88 14.39 -14.56 -9.34
CA GLY A 88 15.82 -14.72 -9.61
C GLY A 88 16.70 -13.60 -9.06
N MET A 89 18.01 -13.81 -9.10
CA MET A 89 19.02 -12.84 -8.61
C MET A 89 18.77 -12.32 -7.18
N GLY A 90 18.14 -13.13 -6.32
CA GLY A 90 17.80 -12.75 -4.94
C GLY A 90 16.52 -11.93 -4.77
N HIS A 91 15.75 -11.70 -5.83
CA HIS A 91 14.43 -11.07 -5.77
C HIS A 91 13.40 -12.10 -5.31
N ARG A 92 13.00 -12.01 -4.04
CA ARG A 92 12.00 -12.89 -3.45
C ARG A 92 10.92 -12.08 -2.74
N ALA A 93 9.66 -12.50 -2.91
CA ALA A 93 8.53 -11.99 -2.14
C ALA A 93 7.68 -13.14 -1.62
N THR A 94 6.93 -12.88 -0.55
CA THR A 94 6.08 -13.86 0.10
C THR A 94 4.72 -13.25 0.41
N PHE A 95 3.67 -14.00 0.15
CA PHE A 95 2.28 -13.67 0.49
C PHE A 95 1.67 -14.82 1.30
N GLN A 96 0.87 -14.51 2.31
CA GLN A 96 0.20 -15.52 3.13
C GLN A 96 -1.30 -15.40 2.95
N ILE A 97 -1.96 -16.50 2.66
CA ILE A 97 -3.42 -16.63 2.62
C ILE A 97 -3.83 -17.51 3.80
N PRO A 98 -4.53 -16.97 4.80
CA PRO A 98 -4.98 -17.76 5.94
C PRO A 98 -6.10 -18.72 5.53
N ALA A 99 -6.25 -19.84 6.24
CA ALA A 99 -7.23 -20.88 5.93
C ALA A 99 -8.69 -20.37 5.92
N GLU A 100 -8.97 -19.31 6.68
CA GLU A 100 -10.27 -18.64 6.74
C GLU A 100 -10.68 -18.04 5.38
N GLU A 101 -9.74 -17.44 4.63
CA GLU A 101 -10.01 -16.85 3.30
C GLU A 101 -10.25 -17.91 2.23
N LEU A 102 -9.73 -19.12 2.43
CA LEU A 102 -9.96 -20.27 1.54
C LEU A 102 -11.31 -20.96 1.82
N SER A 103 -11.93 -20.62 2.95
CA SER A 103 -13.22 -21.16 3.37
C SER A 103 -14.30 -20.15 3.00
N GLN A 104 -14.86 -20.29 1.81
CA GLN A 104 -15.92 -19.40 1.32
C GLN A 104 -16.98 -19.10 2.40
N PRO A 105 -17.20 -17.84 2.78
CA PRO A 105 -18.55 -17.41 3.13
C PRO A 105 -19.38 -17.43 1.83
N GLU A 106 -20.61 -17.95 1.90
CA GLU A 106 -21.63 -17.73 0.85
C GLU A 106 -21.71 -16.24 0.48
N PRO A 107 -22.17 -15.87 -0.73
CA PRO A 107 -22.13 -14.49 -1.22
C PRO A 107 -22.70 -13.50 -0.20
N VAL A 108 -21.81 -12.80 0.47
CA VAL A 108 -22.13 -11.56 1.17
C VAL A 108 -21.67 -10.46 0.22
N GLU A 109 -22.60 -9.58 -0.10
CA GLU A 109 -22.37 -8.39 -0.91
C GLU A 109 -21.17 -7.56 -0.41
N PRO A 110 -20.59 -6.73 -1.31
CA PRO A 110 -19.18 -6.34 -1.28
C PRO A 110 -18.71 -5.70 0.02
N SER A 111 -17.79 -6.38 0.71
CA SER A 111 -16.84 -5.71 1.59
C SER A 111 -15.83 -4.99 0.72
N GLU A 112 -16.10 -3.73 0.44
CA GLU A 112 -15.16 -2.79 -0.17
C GLU A 112 -13.97 -2.57 0.79
N GLU A 113 -12.93 -3.38 0.66
CA GLU A 113 -11.60 -2.96 1.08
C GLU A 113 -10.57 -3.49 0.07
N ALA A 114 -9.85 -2.54 -0.52
CA ALA A 114 -8.86 -2.65 -1.59
C ALA A 114 -9.40 -2.75 -3.03
N THR A 115 -9.50 -1.61 -3.72
CA THR A 115 -8.53 -1.24 -4.78
C THR A 115 -8.88 0.13 -5.35
N ALA A 116 -7.95 1.09 -5.31
CA ALA A 116 -7.85 2.12 -6.35
C ALA A 116 -6.49 2.80 -6.29
N GLN A 117 -5.62 2.55 -7.27
CA GLN A 117 -4.95 3.63 -7.99
C GLN A 117 -4.29 3.09 -9.27
N LYS A 118 -5.06 3.10 -10.36
CA LYS A 118 -4.55 3.11 -11.73
C LYS A 118 -4.66 4.53 -12.28
N SER A 119 -3.49 5.06 -12.64
CA SER A 119 -3.17 5.85 -13.84
C SER A 119 -4.32 6.38 -14.72
N GLN A 120 -4.34 7.69 -15.01
CA GLN A 120 -4.00 8.26 -16.33
C GLN A 120 -4.53 9.69 -16.55
N THR A 121 -3.64 10.52 -17.10
CA THR A 121 -3.85 11.67 -17.96
C THR A 121 -4.82 11.39 -19.12
N ALA A 122 -5.77 12.31 -19.43
CA ALA A 122 -6.06 12.76 -20.80
C ALA A 122 -7.09 13.93 -20.90
N ILE A 123 -6.60 15.09 -21.36
CA ILE A 123 -7.07 15.96 -22.47
C ILE A 123 -8.60 16.09 -22.80
N GLU A 124 -9.16 17.28 -22.49
CA GLU A 124 -10.08 18.17 -23.26
C GLU A 124 -11.42 17.63 -23.88
N PRO A 125 -12.25 18.45 -24.57
CA PRO A 125 -13.00 19.67 -24.17
C PRO A 125 -14.50 19.63 -24.60
N LYS A 126 -15.38 20.49 -24.03
CA LYS A 126 -16.62 21.02 -24.68
C LYS A 126 -17.22 22.16 -23.84
N THR A 127 -17.10 23.45 -24.23
CA THR A 127 -18.01 24.23 -25.12
C THR A 127 -19.46 24.17 -24.62
N GLU A 128 -19.89 25.10 -23.76
CA GLU A 128 -20.54 26.41 -24.05
C GLU A 128 -22.10 26.35 -24.00
N VAL A 129 -22.66 27.25 -23.15
CA VAL A 129 -23.78 28.19 -23.46
C VAL A 129 -25.18 27.52 -23.43
N VAL A 130 -26.29 28.01 -22.84
CA VAL A 130 -26.93 29.34 -22.58
C VAL A 130 -27.94 29.07 -21.42
N LYS A 131 -27.97 29.77 -20.27
CA LYS A 131 -28.72 31.01 -19.94
C LYS A 131 -30.23 31.03 -20.27
N SER A 132 -31.07 31.15 -19.23
CA SER A 132 -32.25 32.06 -19.07
C SER A 132 -33.23 31.42 -18.04
N LYS A 133 -33.48 32.01 -16.86
CA LYS A 133 -34.33 33.20 -16.57
C LYS A 133 -35.84 32.82 -16.74
N GLU A 134 -36.83 33.00 -15.86
CA GLU A 134 -37.03 33.70 -14.58
C GLU A 134 -38.46 33.41 -14.06
N GLU A 135 -38.64 33.57 -12.75
CA GLU A 135 -39.84 33.93 -11.97
C GLU A 135 -41.07 33.02 -11.80
N ALA A 136 -41.47 33.02 -10.52
CA ALA A 136 -42.65 32.48 -9.85
C ALA A 136 -43.87 33.45 -10.08
N PRO A 137 -45.06 33.35 -9.41
CA PRO A 137 -45.25 33.07 -7.98
C PRO A 137 -46.52 32.28 -7.53
N MET A 138 -46.45 31.86 -6.25
CA MET A 138 -47.50 31.77 -5.22
C MET A 138 -48.83 31.05 -5.51
N VAL A 139 -49.16 30.01 -4.72
CA VAL A 139 -50.09 30.15 -3.57
C VAL A 139 -49.91 29.00 -2.56
N GLU A 140 -50.22 29.33 -1.30
CA GLU A 140 -50.00 28.62 -0.04
C GLU A 140 -50.81 27.32 0.18
N ALA A 141 -50.34 26.60 1.21
CA ALA A 141 -51.12 25.97 2.28
C ALA A 141 -51.28 24.42 2.28
N GLN A 142 -50.51 23.85 3.21
CA GLN A 142 -50.94 22.90 4.24
C GLN A 142 -51.09 21.41 3.89
N VAL A 143 -49.98 20.70 4.17
CA VAL A 143 -49.87 19.55 5.09
C VAL A 143 -51.21 18.99 5.61
N SER A 144 -51.56 17.76 5.24
CA SER A 144 -51.78 16.66 6.20
C SER A 144 -52.32 15.40 5.52
N SER A 145 -51.71 14.27 5.92
CA SER A 145 -52.13 12.88 5.76
C SER A 145 -51.89 12.24 4.39
N LYS A 146 -50.93 11.31 4.31
CA LYS A 146 -51.20 9.87 4.16
C LYS A 146 -49.94 9.06 3.82
N SER A 147 -49.95 7.85 4.40
CA SER A 147 -49.46 6.59 3.83
C SER A 147 -47.97 6.27 3.88
N VAL A 148 -47.71 5.10 4.47
CA VAL A 148 -46.45 4.36 4.56
C VAL A 148 -46.17 3.67 3.21
N SER A 149 -46.12 4.43 2.12
CA SER A 149 -46.04 3.80 0.79
C SER A 149 -45.37 4.66 -0.28
N ASP A 150 -44.34 5.42 0.04
CA ASP A 150 -43.41 5.98 -0.94
C ASP A 150 -42.05 6.24 -0.24
N ILE A 151 -41.33 5.17 0.15
CA ILE A 151 -39.89 5.33 0.40
C ILE A 151 -39.27 5.41 -0.99
N SER A 152 -39.05 6.62 -1.47
CA SER A 152 -38.43 6.84 -2.77
C SER A 152 -36.94 6.46 -2.67
N VAL A 153 -36.40 5.89 -3.73
CA VAL A 153 -35.00 5.44 -3.82
C VAL A 153 -34.03 6.62 -3.55
N GLU A 154 -34.49 7.84 -3.74
CA GLU A 154 -33.78 9.09 -3.49
C GLU A 154 -33.62 9.40 -1.99
N ASP A 155 -34.60 9.03 -1.15
CA ASP A 155 -34.51 9.17 0.30
C ASP A 155 -33.51 8.16 0.89
N ILE A 156 -33.49 6.93 0.36
CA ILE A 156 -32.49 5.91 0.74
C ILE A 156 -31.09 6.35 0.34
N ARG A 157 -30.92 6.88 -0.88
CA ARG A 157 -29.62 7.39 -1.35
C ARG A 157 -29.11 8.54 -0.51
N THR A 158 -29.99 9.44 -0.05
CA THR A 158 -29.59 10.59 0.78
C THR A 158 -29.13 10.14 2.17
N VAL A 159 -29.86 9.21 2.81
CA VAL A 159 -29.48 8.65 4.12
C VAL A 159 -28.17 7.84 4.01
N VAL A 160 -28.03 7.01 2.98
CA VAL A 160 -26.81 6.22 2.73
C VAL A 160 -25.61 7.13 2.47
N GLN A 161 -25.79 8.21 1.69
CA GLN A 161 -24.70 9.12 1.36
C GLN A 161 -24.28 10.00 2.55
N GLU A 162 -25.21 10.36 3.44
CA GLU A 162 -24.92 11.05 4.70
C GLU A 162 -24.15 10.15 5.68
N GLU A 163 -24.55 8.87 5.82
CA GLU A 163 -23.84 7.93 6.69
C GLU A 163 -22.45 7.55 6.18
N ILE A 164 -22.30 7.30 4.87
CA ILE A 164 -20.99 7.04 4.25
C ILE A 164 -20.05 8.23 4.49
N SER A 165 -20.53 9.46 4.34
CA SER A 165 -19.70 10.66 4.51
C SER A 165 -19.18 10.83 5.95
N GLN A 166 -19.97 10.45 6.96
CA GLN A 166 -19.55 10.49 8.36
C GLN A 166 -18.46 9.45 8.68
N GLU A 167 -18.48 8.30 8.01
CA GLU A 167 -17.50 7.22 8.26
C GLU A 167 -16.19 7.38 7.47
N LEU A 168 -16.16 8.17 6.39
CA LEU A 168 -14.97 8.38 5.57
C LEU A 168 -13.96 9.36 6.19
N GLU A 169 -14.41 10.33 7.00
CA GLU A 169 -13.53 11.28 7.69
C GLU A 169 -12.50 10.60 8.61
N PRO A 170 -12.88 9.65 9.50
CA PRO A 170 -11.91 8.99 10.37
C PRO A 170 -10.94 8.06 9.61
N ILE A 171 -11.36 7.45 8.50
CA ILE A 171 -10.48 6.58 7.68
C ILE A 171 -9.40 7.41 6.99
N SER A 172 -9.76 8.55 6.40
CA SER A 172 -8.78 9.48 5.79
C SER A 172 -7.72 9.95 6.79
N LYS A 173 -8.12 10.25 8.04
CA LYS A 173 -7.20 10.62 9.13
C LYS A 173 -6.27 9.48 9.54
N ARG A 174 -6.71 8.21 9.47
CA ARG A 174 -5.88 7.03 9.75
C ARG A 174 -4.83 6.81 8.66
N ILE A 175 -5.20 6.97 7.38
CA ILE A 175 -4.26 6.89 6.25
C ILE A 175 -3.21 8.00 6.33
N ALA A 176 -3.62 9.24 6.55
CA ALA A 176 -2.71 10.39 6.68
C ALA A 176 -1.73 10.25 7.87
N ARG A 177 -2.11 9.49 8.92
CA ARG A 177 -1.24 9.18 10.05
C ARG A 177 -0.23 8.08 9.74
N LEU A 178 -0.56 7.13 8.86
CA LEU A 178 0.34 6.04 8.45
C LEU A 178 1.39 6.52 7.44
N GLU A 179 1.06 7.47 6.58
CA GLU A 179 1.99 8.10 5.64
C GLU A 179 3.13 8.84 6.36
N LYS A 180 2.92 9.27 7.61
CA LYS A 180 3.87 10.07 8.39
C LYS A 180 5.05 9.29 9.00
N LYS A 181 5.31 8.06 8.55
CA LYS A 181 6.46 7.24 9.01
C LYS A 181 7.62 7.24 8.00
N THR A 182 7.93 8.38 7.41
CA THR A 182 9.24 8.58 6.79
C THR A 182 10.30 8.58 7.90
N GLY A 183 11.37 7.80 7.73
CA GLY A 183 12.45 7.64 8.70
C GLY A 183 13.16 8.95 9.08
N PRO A 184 14.18 8.89 9.95
CA PRO A 184 14.87 10.09 10.43
C PRO A 184 15.31 10.96 9.26
N SER A 185 14.99 12.25 9.35
CA SER A 185 15.29 13.21 8.29
C SER A 185 16.79 13.27 8.07
N VAL A 186 17.21 13.49 6.83
CA VAL A 186 18.61 13.75 6.47
C VAL A 186 19.21 14.84 7.38
N THR A 187 18.41 15.84 7.75
CA THR A 187 18.80 16.91 8.67
C THR A 187 19.10 16.41 10.09
N GLU A 188 18.37 15.41 10.59
CA GLU A 188 18.62 14.83 11.93
C GLU A 188 19.92 14.02 11.95
N ILE A 189 20.22 13.30 10.86
CA ILE A 189 21.46 12.52 10.73
C ILE A 189 22.66 13.46 10.66
N PHE A 190 22.65 14.43 9.73
CA PHE A 190 23.73 15.40 9.60
C PHE A 190 23.84 16.33 10.82
N GLY A 191 22.71 16.65 11.47
CA GLY A 191 22.69 17.40 12.72
C GLY A 191 23.35 16.64 13.87
N GLY A 192 23.07 15.34 14.01
CA GLY A 192 23.72 14.47 15.00
C GLY A 192 25.23 14.35 14.77
N ILE A 193 25.65 14.13 13.51
CA ILE A 193 27.07 14.08 13.13
C ILE A 193 27.76 15.42 13.42
N GLY A 194 27.13 16.54 13.07
CA GLY A 194 27.64 17.88 13.34
C GLY A 194 27.80 18.18 14.83
N TYR A 195 26.86 17.74 15.67
CA TYR A 195 26.93 17.92 17.12
C TYR A 195 28.13 17.18 17.73
N ILE A 196 28.35 15.92 17.32
CA ILE A 196 29.48 15.11 17.81
C ILE A 196 30.82 15.74 17.39
N LEU A 197 30.95 16.14 16.12
CA LEU A 197 32.17 16.78 15.62
C LEU A 197 32.40 18.15 16.27
N GLY A 198 31.34 18.93 16.49
CA GLY A 198 31.40 20.23 17.15
C GLY A 198 31.89 20.13 18.60
N LEU A 199 31.32 19.20 19.38
CA LEU A 199 31.73 18.98 20.78
C LEU A 199 33.18 18.49 20.87
N MET A 200 33.56 17.55 19.99
CA MET A 200 34.93 17.04 19.93
C MET A 200 35.93 18.14 19.55
N GLY A 201 35.58 18.98 18.58
CA GLY A 201 36.38 20.14 18.16
C GLY A 201 36.58 21.14 19.30
N LEU A 202 35.51 21.41 20.08
CA LEU A 202 35.58 22.31 21.23
C LEU A 202 36.49 21.77 22.34
N ILE A 203 36.38 20.48 22.68
CA ILE A 203 37.25 19.82 23.65
C ILE A 203 38.71 19.89 23.21
N MET A 204 39.00 19.61 21.93
CA MET A 204 40.36 19.70 21.40
C MET A 204 40.91 21.13 21.41
N TYR A 205 40.09 22.14 21.12
CA TYR A 205 40.50 23.54 21.17
C TYR A 205 40.95 23.97 22.57
N PHE A 206 40.19 23.62 23.61
CA PHE A 206 40.59 23.91 24.99
C PHE A 206 41.78 23.07 25.45
N LYS A 207 41.85 21.79 25.05
CA LYS A 207 43.01 20.93 25.36
C LYS A 207 44.29 21.39 24.68
N SER A 208 44.19 21.99 23.49
CA SER A 208 45.30 22.62 22.77
C SER A 208 45.83 23.85 23.50
N LYS A 209 44.94 24.66 24.11
CA LYS A 209 45.35 25.82 24.92
C LYS A 209 45.91 25.45 26.29
N ALA A 210 45.45 24.36 26.89
CA ALA A 210 45.93 23.92 28.21
C ALA A 210 47.36 23.32 28.18
N LYS A 211 47.94 23.11 27.00
CA LYS A 211 49.27 22.51 26.82
C LYS A 211 50.35 23.53 26.42
N LYS A 212 50.07 24.83 26.60
CA LYS A 212 50.99 25.93 26.33
C LYS A 212 51.41 26.59 27.64
#